data_AF-A0A7Y4PA09-F1
#
_entry.id   AF-A0A7Y4PA09-F1
#
_cell.length_a   1.000
_cell.length_b   1.000
_cell.length_c   1.000
_cell.angle_alpha   90.00
_cell.angle_beta   90.00
_cell.angle_gamma   90.00
#
_symmetry.space_group_name_H-M   'P 1'
#
loop_
_entity.id
_entity.type
_entity.pdbx_description
1 polymer ?
#
loop_
_entity_poly.entity_id
_entity_poly.type
_entity_poly.pdbx_seq_one_letter_code
_entity_poly.pdbx_strand_id
1 'polypeptide(L)'
;MSEKTFTLDVNGYEYELDYWTFPWIAQAVADLKESSVALNLRASGGIDLWIKPDYQVSFVFADPQDPEIPERLTQYQFHQLMSIFDGDRLYGYRVLDLHGDDREPCFFEWDDPNF
;
A
#
# COMPACT_ATOMS: atom_id res chain seq x y z
N MET A 1 -1.50 -24.18 -1.57
CA MET A 1 -0.26 -23.61 -2.12
C MET A 1 0.15 -22.53 -1.15
N SER A 2 1.41 -22.48 -0.72
CA SER A 2 1.87 -21.33 0.07
C SER A 2 1.77 -20.11 -0.83
N GLU A 3 1.10 -19.05 -0.38
CA GLU A 3 1.08 -17.79 -1.13
C GLU A 3 2.50 -17.25 -1.21
N LYS A 4 2.90 -16.75 -2.39
CA LYS A 4 4.22 -16.16 -2.60
C LYS A 4 4.26 -14.79 -1.93
N THR A 5 5.38 -14.50 -1.29
CA THR A 5 5.58 -13.28 -0.50
C THR A 5 6.81 -12.51 -0.95
N PHE A 6 6.76 -11.19 -0.80
CA PHE A 6 7.89 -10.28 -0.96
C PHE A 6 8.17 -9.56 0.36
N THR A 7 9.36 -8.99 0.49
CA THR A 7 9.76 -8.20 1.66
C THR A 7 9.61 -6.71 1.35
N LEU A 8 8.80 -6.03 2.15
CA LEU A 8 8.77 -4.57 2.24
C LEU A 8 9.80 -4.14 3.29
N ASP A 9 10.83 -3.42 2.87
CA ASP A 9 11.77 -2.73 3.76
C ASP A 9 11.32 -1.29 3.95
N VAL A 10 11.11 -0.88 5.20
CA VAL A 10 10.85 0.52 5.57
C VAL A 10 11.91 0.95 6.59
N ASN A 11 12.85 1.80 6.17
CA ASN A 11 13.98 2.28 6.99
C ASN A 11 14.80 1.13 7.63
N GLY A 12 14.97 0.00 6.94
CA GLY A 12 15.70 -1.17 7.46
C GLY A 12 14.86 -2.10 8.34
N TYR A 13 13.55 -1.88 8.46
CA TYR A 13 12.62 -2.82 9.06
C TYR A 13 11.92 -3.62 7.97
N GLU A 14 12.01 -4.95 8.06
CA GLU A 14 11.51 -5.88 7.05
C GLU A 14 10.14 -6.44 7.43
N TYR A 15 9.21 -6.43 6.46
CA TYR A 15 7.86 -6.95 6.59
C TYR A 15 7.56 -7.87 5.42
N GLU A 16 7.15 -9.11 5.72
CA GLU A 16 6.78 -10.08 4.69
C GLU A 16 5.29 -9.92 4.32
N LEU A 17 5.01 -9.79 3.02
CA LEU A 17 3.69 -9.47 2.48
C LEU A 17 3.40 -10.31 1.23
N ASP A 18 2.13 -10.63 0.99
CA ASP A 18 1.73 -11.42 -0.17
C ASP A 18 1.92 -10.67 -1.48
N TYR A 19 2.33 -11.36 -2.54
CA TYR A 19 2.58 -10.77 -3.87
C TYR A 19 1.43 -9.92 -4.40
N TRP A 20 0.17 -10.31 -4.14
CA TRP A 20 -1.00 -9.57 -4.64
C TRP A 20 -1.09 -8.14 -4.10
N THR A 21 -0.49 -7.87 -2.92
CA THR A 21 -0.48 -6.55 -2.28
C THR A 21 0.52 -5.58 -2.92
N PHE A 22 1.56 -6.10 -3.58
CA PHE A 22 2.65 -5.31 -4.15
C PHE A 22 2.20 -4.13 -5.02
N PRO A 23 1.35 -4.28 -6.05
CA PRO A 23 1.01 -3.17 -6.93
C PRO A 23 0.25 -2.05 -6.21
N TRP A 24 -0.50 -2.37 -5.14
CA TRP A 24 -1.20 -1.40 -4.32
C TRP A 24 -0.23 -0.58 -3.46
N ILE A 25 0.70 -1.26 -2.79
CA ILE A 25 1.68 -0.62 -1.92
C ILE A 25 2.66 0.21 -2.76
N ALA A 26 3.12 -0.32 -3.89
CA ALA A 26 4.01 0.39 -4.79
C ALA A 26 3.39 1.72 -5.28
N GLN A 27 2.11 1.69 -5.68
CA GLN A 27 1.42 2.90 -6.11
C GLN A 27 1.21 3.88 -4.95
N ALA A 28 0.73 3.40 -3.79
CA ALA A 28 0.51 4.27 -2.63
C ALA A 28 1.80 4.92 -2.12
N VAL A 29 2.93 4.21 -2.17
CA VAL A 29 4.26 4.76 -1.85
C VAL A 29 4.69 5.79 -2.89
N ALA A 30 4.46 5.56 -4.18
CA ALA A 30 4.76 6.56 -5.20
C ALA A 30 3.94 7.86 -4.97
N ASP A 31 2.64 7.73 -4.70
CA ASP A 31 1.74 8.86 -4.46
C ASP A 31 2.08 9.60 -3.16
N LEU A 32 2.51 8.88 -2.11
CA LEU A 32 3.06 9.43 -0.88
C LEU A 32 4.24 10.37 -1.17
N LYS A 33 5.18 9.95 -2.02
CA LYS A 33 6.36 10.76 -2.36
C LYS A 33 6.00 12.00 -3.17
N GLU A 34 5.02 11.91 -4.06
CA GLU A 34 4.58 13.03 -4.89
C GLU A 34 3.76 14.05 -4.10
N SER A 35 2.82 13.58 -3.28
CA SER A 35 1.87 14.43 -2.56
C SER A 35 2.36 14.93 -1.20
N SER A 36 3.43 14.36 -0.65
CA SER A 36 3.89 14.60 0.72
C SER A 36 2.87 14.31 1.82
N VAL A 37 1.90 13.42 1.55
CA VAL A 37 0.92 12.94 2.53
C VAL A 37 1.35 11.57 3.05
N ALA A 38 1.33 11.39 4.37
CA ALA A 38 1.73 10.13 5.00
C ALA A 38 0.74 8.99 4.69
N LEU A 39 1.24 7.75 4.72
CA LEU A 39 0.47 6.52 4.50
C LEU A 39 0.40 5.70 5.79
N ASN A 40 -0.78 5.26 6.19
CA ASN A 40 -1.01 4.17 7.12
C ASN A 40 -1.29 2.90 6.30
N LEU A 41 -0.34 1.98 6.29
CA LEU A 41 -0.45 0.68 5.62
C LEU A 41 -0.87 -0.38 6.64
N ARG A 42 -1.98 -1.06 6.37
CA ARG A 42 -2.46 -2.19 7.15
C ARG A 42 -2.49 -3.44 6.28
N ALA A 43 -1.98 -4.55 6.79
CA ALA A 43 -1.89 -5.79 6.03
C ALA A 43 -1.92 -7.03 6.92
N SER A 44 -2.06 -8.19 6.27
CA SER A 44 -2.05 -9.51 6.91
C SER A 44 -0.86 -9.68 7.87
N GLY A 45 -1.02 -10.54 8.88
CA GLY A 45 0.01 -10.72 9.92
C GLY A 45 0.04 -9.63 11.00
N GLY A 46 -0.93 -8.72 11.03
CA GLY A 46 -1.03 -7.66 12.05
C GLY A 46 -0.12 -6.47 11.78
N ILE A 47 0.20 -6.23 10.51
CA ILE A 47 1.00 -5.10 10.05
C ILE A 47 0.15 -3.83 10.12
N ASP A 48 0.62 -2.82 10.86
CA ASP A 48 0.06 -1.46 10.91
C ASP A 48 1.24 -0.46 10.91
N LEU A 49 1.52 0.12 9.74
CA LEU A 49 2.72 0.90 9.48
C LEU A 49 2.41 2.33 9.05
N TRP A 50 3.01 3.28 9.77
CA TRP A 50 3.00 4.68 9.40
C TRP A 50 4.24 5.00 8.55
N ILE A 51 4.04 5.16 7.25
CA ILE A 51 5.08 5.48 6.27
C ILE A 51 5.02 6.98 5.97
N LYS A 52 6.11 7.70 6.25
CA LYS A 52 6.21 9.13 5.98
C LYS A 52 6.90 9.41 4.64
N PRO A 53 6.67 10.58 4.03
CA PRO A 53 7.26 10.93 2.74
C PRO A 53 8.79 10.91 2.71
N ASP A 54 9.46 11.02 3.85
CA ASP A 54 10.92 10.99 3.98
C ASP A 54 11.51 9.58 4.23
N TYR A 55 10.67 8.56 4.46
CA TYR A 55 11.15 7.21 4.77
C TYR A 55 11.74 6.51 3.54
N GLN A 56 12.83 5.76 3.72
CA GLN A 56 13.34 4.87 2.70
C GLN A 56 12.45 3.64 2.62
N VAL A 57 11.91 3.36 1.44
CA VAL A 57 11.05 2.19 1.19
C VAL A 57 11.62 1.40 0.03
N SER A 58 11.81 0.09 0.22
CA SER A 58 12.30 -0.82 -0.81
C SER A 58 11.43 -2.07 -0.88
N PHE A 59 11.29 -2.61 -2.09
CA PHE A 59 10.57 -3.86 -2.35
C PHE A 59 11.60 -4.91 -2.76
N VAL A 60 11.70 -5.99 -1.98
CA VAL A 60 12.68 -7.06 -2.18
C VAL A 60 11.96 -8.35 -2.50
N PHE A 61 12.28 -8.94 -3.65
CA PHE A 61 11.76 -10.22 -4.12
C PHE A 61 12.88 -11.25 -4.12
N ALA A 62 12.57 -12.47 -3.68
CA ALA A 62 13.55 -13.58 -3.69
C ALA A 62 14.01 -13.92 -5.12
N ASP A 63 13.07 -13.89 -6.07
CA ASP A 63 13.34 -13.94 -7.51
C ASP A 63 12.68 -12.70 -8.17
N PRO A 64 13.46 -11.65 -8.51
CA PRO A 64 12.94 -10.46 -9.18
C PRO A 64 12.38 -10.71 -10.59
N GLN A 65 12.62 -11.89 -11.18
CA GLN A 65 12.10 -12.26 -12.50
C GLN A 65 10.90 -13.21 -12.41
N ASP A 66 10.38 -13.44 -11.20
CA ASP A 66 9.25 -14.33 -10.99
C ASP A 66 8.01 -13.80 -11.75
N PRO A 67 7.45 -14.57 -12.70
CA PRO A 67 6.32 -14.13 -13.52
C PRO A 67 5.02 -13.99 -12.74
N GLU A 68 4.97 -14.44 -11.48
CA GLU A 68 3.83 -14.23 -10.58
C GLU A 68 3.88 -12.87 -9.86
N ILE A 69 4.98 -12.11 -9.97
CA ILE A 69 5.04 -10.74 -9.47
C ILE A 69 4.03 -9.89 -10.27
N PRO A 70 3.03 -9.29 -9.63
CA PRO A 70 2.06 -8.47 -10.35
C PRO A 70 2.72 -7.20 -10.86
N GLU A 71 2.68 -6.95 -12.17
CA GLU A 71 3.43 -5.84 -12.74
C GLU A 71 2.83 -4.47 -12.37
N ARG A 72 1.49 -4.33 -12.37
CA ARG A 72 0.76 -3.07 -12.14
C ARG A 72 -0.69 -3.29 -11.71
N LEU A 73 -1.29 -2.26 -11.10
CA LEU A 73 -2.74 -2.17 -10.95
C LEU A 73 -3.41 -2.10 -12.33
N THR A 74 -4.56 -2.76 -12.48
CA THR A 74 -5.43 -2.54 -13.64
C THR A 74 -6.01 -1.12 -13.61
N GLN A 75 -6.51 -0.63 -14.74
CA GLN A 75 -7.14 0.71 -14.80
C GLN A 75 -8.29 0.88 -13.79
N TYR A 76 -9.07 -0.19 -13.57
CA TYR A 76 -10.15 -0.18 -12.59
C TYR A 76 -9.62 -0.04 -11.15
N GLN A 77 -8.61 -0.84 -10.79
CA GLN A 77 -7.95 -0.79 -9.49
C GLN A 77 -7.25 0.56 -9.27
N PHE A 78 -6.63 1.13 -10.31
CA PHE A 78 -6.05 2.46 -10.27
C PHE A 78 -7.12 3.53 -9.99
N HIS A 79 -8.30 3.45 -10.61
CA HIS A 79 -9.40 4.37 -10.31
C HIS A 79 -9.95 4.19 -8.88
N GLN A 80 -10.05 2.95 -8.37
CA GLN A 80 -10.41 2.70 -6.98
C GLN A 80 -9.42 3.35 -6.02
N LEU A 81 -8.13 3.19 -6.30
CA LEU A 81 -7.06 3.81 -5.56
C LEU A 81 -7.11 5.34 -5.65
N MET A 82 -7.30 5.91 -6.84
CA MET A 82 -7.40 7.36 -7.03
C MET A 82 -8.59 7.99 -6.29
N SER A 83 -9.70 7.25 -6.13
CA SER A 83 -10.84 7.75 -5.34
C SER A 83 -10.51 8.02 -3.87
N ILE A 84 -9.38 7.51 -3.36
CA ILE A 84 -8.82 7.75 -2.02
C ILE A 84 -7.90 8.97 -2.01
N PHE A 85 -7.31 9.26 -3.17
CA PHE A 85 -6.24 10.24 -3.33
C PHE A 85 -6.73 11.58 -3.91
N ASP A 86 -7.96 11.62 -4.44
CA ASP A 86 -8.65 12.78 -5.02
C ASP A 86 -9.61 13.47 -4.02
N GLY A 87 -9.77 12.90 -2.82
CA GLY A 87 -10.41 13.54 -1.66
C GLY A 87 -9.54 14.67 -1.09
N ASP A 88 -10.19 15.66 -0.48
CA ASP A 88 -9.63 16.96 -0.11
C ASP A 88 -8.22 16.86 0.51
N ARG A 89 -7.25 17.63 0.00
CA ARG A 89 -5.85 17.70 0.46
C ARG A 89 -5.69 18.22 1.91
N LEU A 90 -6.77 18.30 2.67
CA LEU A 90 -6.89 18.97 3.94
C LEU A 90 -6.60 18.08 5.17
N TYR A 91 -6.51 16.75 5.01
CA TYR A 91 -6.37 15.83 6.15
C TYR A 91 -5.11 14.94 6.10
N GLY A 92 -4.51 14.73 7.28
CA GLY A 92 -3.06 14.58 7.46
C GLY A 92 -2.40 13.24 7.07
N TYR A 93 -3.15 12.23 6.63
CA TYR A 93 -2.62 10.93 6.18
C TYR A 93 -3.68 10.11 5.44
N ARG A 94 -3.25 9.03 4.77
CA ARG A 94 -4.07 8.15 3.93
C ARG A 94 -4.00 6.72 4.44
N VAL A 95 -5.07 5.95 4.37
CA VAL A 95 -5.09 4.55 4.84
C VAL A 95 -5.21 3.59 3.66
N LEU A 96 -4.27 2.64 3.55
CA LEU A 96 -4.35 1.49 2.65
C LEU A 96 -4.51 0.23 3.51
N ASP A 97 -5.71 -0.35 3.52
CA ASP A 97 -6.01 -1.56 4.28
C ASP A 97 -6.13 -2.77 3.35
N LEU A 98 -5.22 -3.73 3.52
CA LEU A 98 -5.07 -4.94 2.72
C LEU A 98 -5.40 -6.20 3.51
N HIS A 99 -6.09 -6.10 4.66
CA HIS A 99 -6.51 -7.24 5.47
C HIS A 99 -7.62 -8.11 4.84
N GLY A 100 -8.23 -7.67 3.74
CA GLY A 100 -9.40 -8.33 3.15
C GLY A 100 -9.09 -9.72 2.57
N ASP A 101 -9.81 -10.74 3.04
CA ASP A 101 -9.75 -12.12 2.52
C ASP A 101 -10.13 -12.21 1.02
N ASP A 102 -10.87 -11.23 0.50
CA ASP A 102 -11.35 -11.20 -0.89
C ASP A 102 -10.35 -10.57 -1.88
N ARG A 103 -9.12 -10.23 -1.44
CA ARG A 103 -8.12 -9.47 -2.23
C ARG A 103 -8.64 -8.11 -2.73
N GLU A 104 -9.64 -7.60 -2.03
CA GLU A 104 -10.18 -6.27 -2.23
C GLU A 104 -9.66 -5.37 -1.11
N PRO A 105 -8.91 -4.31 -1.45
CA PRO A 105 -8.45 -3.34 -0.47
C PRO A 105 -9.63 -2.53 0.09
N CYS A 106 -9.58 -2.26 1.39
CA CYS A 106 -10.47 -1.31 2.06
C CYS A 106 -9.78 0.05 2.21
N PHE A 107 -10.56 1.12 2.05
CA PHE A 107 -10.00 2.47 1.97
C PHE A 107 -10.86 3.47 2.75
N PHE A 108 -10.22 4.31 3.58
CA PHE A 108 -10.88 5.35 4.36
C PHE A 108 -9.96 6.56 4.58
N GLU A 109 -10.51 7.77 4.49
CA GLU A 109 -9.88 8.99 5.03
C GLU A 109 -10.35 9.16 6.49
N TRP A 110 -9.43 9.37 7.43
CA TRP A 110 -9.79 9.65 8.83
C TRP A 110 -9.61 11.14 9.11
N ASP A 111 -10.73 11.88 8.96
CA ASP A 111 -11.11 13.13 9.65
C ASP A 111 -12.30 13.78 8.89
N ASP A 112 -13.40 13.05 8.67
CA ASP A 112 -14.68 13.68 8.33
C ASP A 112 -15.39 14.06 9.64
N PRO A 113 -15.57 15.36 9.96
CA PRO A 113 -16.34 15.78 11.13
C PRO A 113 -17.83 15.38 11.07
N ASN A 114 -18.30 14.74 9.99
CA ASN A 114 -19.64 14.19 9.84
C ASN A 114 -19.75 12.65 10.00
N PHE A 115 -18.68 11.95 10.38
CA PHE A 115 -18.74 10.53 10.79
C PHE A 115 -18.15 10.27 12.18
#